data_AF-A0A4Q5ZX74-F1
#
_entry.id   AF-A0A4Q5ZX74-F1
#
_cell.length_a   1.000
_cell.length_b   1.000
_cell.length_c   1.000
_cell.angle_alpha   90.00
_cell.angle_beta   90.00
_cell.angle_gamma   90.00
#
_symmetry.space_group_name_H-M   'P 1'
#
loop_
_entity.id
_entity.type
_entity.pdbx_description
1 polymer ?
#
loop_
_entity_poly.entity_id
_entity_poly.type
_entity_poly.pdbx_seq_one_letter_code
_entity_poly.pdbx_strand_id
1 'polypeptide(L)'
;MKKLISTAVLAALGCAAIAQTPQPKNLIMYIGDGFGISAKTAARMSLGQGTPGKRFTDDAGFHILALDKLKYNGTLTTHSLNSWITDSGPGASAYACGKPGKLDNEAISFNVGTGQSIETILEMAKKEGYAVGLVTTTRVTHATPATFGSHIWFRDLEDYIAAQYISSSQSQYQAIFNNPASLIAPYNVARDWQLPTPKDSVEIDVILGGGARHFLPKSFNDTIKNAAGIAITDASGRTLSGQTAEAFLNSVAHAKPLSIGFNCALGAKEMRPHIE
;
A
#
# COMPACT_ATOMS: atom_id res chain seq x y z
N MET A 1 -57.10 55.28 3.77
CA MET A 1 -56.35 56.27 4.60
C MET A 1 -55.90 55.49 5.84
N LYS A 2 -54.64 55.26 6.21
CA LYS A 2 -53.35 55.98 6.16
C LYS A 2 -52.22 54.92 6.01
N LYS A 3 -51.38 54.96 4.98
CA LYS A 3 -49.97 55.45 4.93
C LYS A 3 -49.00 55.02 6.07
N LEU A 4 -48.03 54.18 5.67
CA LEU A 4 -46.58 54.11 5.93
C LEU A 4 -45.98 54.31 7.34
N ILE A 5 -45.03 53.42 7.70
CA ILE A 5 -43.57 53.63 7.99
C ILE A 5 -43.01 52.19 8.20
N SER A 6 -42.30 51.55 7.25
CA SER A 6 -40.89 51.67 6.87
C SER A 6 -39.87 51.54 8.03
N THR A 7 -39.40 50.31 8.29
CA THR A 7 -38.05 50.08 8.82
C THR A 7 -37.49 48.80 8.19
N ALA A 8 -36.76 48.97 7.08
CA ALA A 8 -35.91 47.92 6.54
C ALA A 8 -34.66 47.81 7.42
N VAL A 9 -34.59 46.77 8.26
CA VAL A 9 -33.32 46.37 8.88
C VAL A 9 -32.55 45.61 7.80
N LEU A 10 -31.65 46.33 7.13
CA LEU A 10 -30.66 45.74 6.25
C LEU A 10 -29.62 45.03 7.14
N ALA A 11 -29.90 43.78 7.49
CA ALA A 11 -28.89 42.90 8.07
C ALA A 11 -27.91 42.55 6.94
N ALA A 12 -26.84 43.33 6.82
CA ALA A 12 -25.66 42.95 6.07
C ALA A 12 -25.04 41.73 6.76
N LEU A 13 -25.56 40.54 6.44
CA LEU A 13 -24.89 39.28 6.68
C LEU A 13 -23.62 39.32 5.83
N GLY A 14 -22.53 39.75 6.45
CA GLY A 14 -21.19 39.53 5.93
C GLY A 14 -21.03 38.04 5.71
N CYS A 15 -21.16 37.61 4.45
CA CYS A 15 -20.69 36.31 4.01
C CYS A 15 -19.18 36.33 4.21
N ALA A 16 -18.72 35.89 5.39
CA ALA A 16 -17.32 35.60 5.60
C ALA A 16 -16.98 34.52 4.58
N ALA A 17 -16.22 34.88 3.55
CA ALA A 17 -15.67 33.94 2.60
C ALA A 17 -14.93 32.88 3.41
N ILE A 18 -15.46 31.66 3.45
CA ILE A 18 -14.77 30.52 4.03
C ILE A 18 -13.47 30.42 3.24
N ALA A 19 -12.34 30.71 3.90
CA ALA A 19 -11.03 30.57 3.30
C ALA A 19 -10.92 29.14 2.77
N GLN A 20 -10.93 29.01 1.45
CA GLN A 20 -10.89 27.72 0.79
C GLN A 20 -9.54 27.10 1.10
N THR A 21 -9.51 26.10 1.98
CA THR A 21 -8.27 25.41 2.32
C THR A 21 -7.64 24.93 1.01
N PRO A 22 -6.39 25.30 0.70
CA PRO A 22 -5.77 24.89 -0.55
C PRO A 22 -5.83 23.38 -0.67
N GLN A 23 -6.38 22.89 -1.78
CA GLN A 23 -6.51 21.47 -2.04
C GLN A 23 -5.12 20.83 -2.08
N PRO A 24 -4.88 19.73 -1.36
CA PRO A 24 -3.59 19.07 -1.36
C PRO A 24 -3.29 18.51 -2.76
N LYS A 25 -2.08 18.78 -3.26
CA LYS A 25 -1.62 18.28 -4.57
C LYS A 25 -1.19 16.81 -4.55
N ASN A 26 -0.80 16.31 -3.37
CA ASN A 26 -0.22 14.99 -3.18
C ASN A 26 -0.85 14.32 -1.95
N LEU A 27 -1.06 13.01 -2.04
CA LEU A 27 -1.48 12.18 -0.92
C LEU A 27 -0.42 11.10 -0.67
N ILE A 28 0.11 11.05 0.55
CA ILE A 28 1.05 10.02 0.97
C ILE A 28 0.45 9.32 2.19
N MET A 29 0.26 8.01 2.09
CA MET A 29 -0.27 7.20 3.17
C MET A 29 0.77 6.21 3.68
N TYR A 30 1.10 6.30 4.96
CA TYR A 30 1.96 5.35 5.65
C TYR A 30 1.11 4.36 6.43
N ILE A 31 1.25 3.06 6.11
CA ILE A 31 0.55 1.99 6.82
C ILE A 31 1.58 1.19 7.60
N GLY A 32 1.50 1.23 8.93
CA GLY A 32 2.22 0.30 9.80
C GLY A 32 1.39 -0.94 10.02
N ASP A 33 1.68 -2.03 9.32
CA ASP A 33 0.97 -3.31 9.51
C ASP A 33 1.16 -3.81 10.95
N GLY A 34 0.05 -4.11 11.64
CA GLY A 34 0.04 -4.44 13.07
C GLY A 34 0.49 -3.32 14.03
N PHE A 35 0.67 -2.09 13.56
CA PHE A 35 1.26 -0.99 14.34
C PHE A 35 0.23 -0.26 15.23
N GLY A 36 -0.30 -0.97 16.22
CA GLY A 36 -1.21 -0.41 17.23
C GLY A 36 -0.51 0.48 18.27
N ILE A 37 -1.29 0.99 19.23
CA ILE A 37 -0.80 1.89 20.30
C ILE A 37 0.36 1.26 21.09
N SER A 38 0.26 -0.03 21.43
CA SER A 38 1.31 -0.74 22.18
C SER A 38 2.62 -0.81 21.40
N ALA A 39 2.57 -1.13 20.09
CA ALA A 39 3.74 -1.16 19.23
C ALA A 39 4.36 0.24 19.06
N LYS A 40 3.52 1.28 18.93
CA LYS A 40 3.96 2.68 18.90
C LYS A 40 4.71 3.07 20.17
N THR A 41 4.20 2.70 21.34
CA THR A 41 4.87 2.96 22.62
C THR A 41 6.17 2.16 22.75
N ALA A 42 6.18 0.89 22.37
CA ALA A 42 7.40 0.07 22.39
C ALA A 42 8.49 0.64 21.47
N ALA A 43 8.13 1.14 20.28
CA ALA A 43 9.05 1.80 19.36
C ALA A 43 9.62 3.11 19.94
N ARG A 44 8.85 3.85 20.73
CA ARG A 44 9.38 5.01 21.46
C ARG A 44 10.38 4.60 22.54
N MET A 45 10.07 3.54 23.29
CA MET A 45 10.96 3.02 24.35
C MET A 45 12.29 2.52 23.79
N SER A 46 12.28 1.85 22.62
CA SER A 46 13.51 1.36 21.98
C SER A 46 14.43 2.48 21.50
N LEU A 47 13.90 3.69 21.27
CA LEU A 47 14.69 4.89 20.99
C LEU A 47 15.29 5.55 22.25
N GLY A 48 15.25 4.87 23.39
CA GLY A 48 15.89 5.31 24.64
C GLY A 48 14.95 6.01 25.63
N GLN A 49 13.65 6.12 25.32
CA GLN A 49 12.67 6.71 26.24
C GLN A 49 12.40 5.78 27.44
N GLY A 50 12.44 6.32 28.66
CA GLY A 50 12.06 5.60 29.88
C GLY A 50 13.13 4.66 30.46
N THR A 51 14.39 4.78 30.05
CA THR A 51 15.51 4.04 30.66
C THR A 51 15.99 4.72 31.96
N PRO A 52 16.47 3.96 32.97
CA PRO A 52 16.94 4.53 34.23
C PRO A 52 18.01 5.62 34.01
N GLY A 53 17.81 6.80 34.59
CA GLY A 53 18.73 7.94 34.45
C GLY A 53 18.45 8.87 33.26
N LYS A 54 17.49 8.53 32.38
CA LYS A 54 17.02 9.38 31.27
C LYS A 54 15.70 10.08 31.66
N ARG A 55 15.69 11.41 31.70
CA ARG A 55 14.47 12.19 32.02
C ARG A 55 13.67 12.49 30.75
N PHE A 56 12.34 12.51 30.87
CA PHE A 56 11.47 12.99 29.79
C PHE A 56 11.66 14.51 29.58
N THR A 57 11.53 14.95 28.33
CA THR A 57 11.61 16.33 27.79
C THR A 57 12.95 17.07 27.81
N ASP A 58 13.78 16.91 28.83
CA ASP A 58 14.99 17.76 28.99
C ASP A 58 16.30 17.03 28.61
N ASP A 59 16.22 15.75 28.23
CA ASP A 59 17.36 14.96 27.78
C ASP A 59 17.66 15.23 26.29
N ALA A 60 18.92 15.52 25.97
CA ALA A 60 19.36 15.74 24.59
C ALA A 60 19.13 14.53 23.66
N GLY A 61 19.00 13.33 24.21
CA GLY A 61 18.64 12.09 23.49
C GLY A 61 17.14 11.79 23.46
N PHE A 62 16.27 12.71 23.91
CA PHE A 62 14.83 12.52 23.82
C PHE A 62 14.34 12.64 22.37
N HIS A 63 13.92 11.52 21.79
CA HIS A 63 13.40 11.46 20.42
C HIS A 63 11.93 11.05 20.39
N ILE A 64 11.05 11.90 19.85
CA ILE A 64 9.67 11.52 19.52
C ILE A 64 9.61 10.93 18.10
N LEU A 65 8.64 10.04 17.85
CA LEU A 65 8.45 9.51 16.49
C LEU A 65 8.00 10.64 15.56
N ALA A 66 8.36 10.57 14.27
CA ALA A 66 7.82 11.51 13.29
C ALA A 66 6.27 11.53 13.29
N LEU A 67 5.66 10.36 13.53
CA LEU A 67 4.21 10.20 13.70
C LEU A 67 3.64 11.02 14.87
N ASP A 68 4.42 11.25 15.93
CA ASP A 68 3.98 12.05 17.09
C ASP A 68 3.94 13.55 16.80
N LYS A 69 4.61 14.00 15.73
CA LYS A 69 4.62 15.40 15.29
C LYS A 69 3.41 15.75 14.42
N LEU A 70 2.57 14.77 14.05
CA LEU A 70 1.37 15.03 13.26
C LEU A 70 0.37 15.85 14.07
N LYS A 71 -0.17 16.90 13.43
CA LYS A 71 -1.12 17.85 14.05
C LYS A 71 -2.41 17.17 14.53
N TYR A 72 -2.84 16.13 13.83
CA TYR A 72 -4.09 15.44 14.09
C TYR A 72 -3.82 13.98 14.41
N ASN A 73 -4.55 13.46 15.41
CA ASN A 73 -4.56 12.05 15.78
C ASN A 73 -6.03 11.61 15.86
N GLY A 74 -6.31 10.39 15.44
CA GLY A 74 -7.63 9.79 15.48
C GLY A 74 -7.56 8.32 15.86
N THR A 75 -8.67 7.79 16.33
CA THR A 75 -8.87 6.36 16.59
C THR A 75 -9.88 5.81 15.59
N LEU A 76 -9.71 4.54 15.24
CA LEU A 76 -10.59 3.86 14.29
C LEU A 76 -10.89 2.44 14.77
N THR A 77 -12.06 1.92 14.39
CA THR A 77 -12.45 0.53 14.65
C THR A 77 -12.03 -0.35 13.48
N THR A 78 -11.44 -1.51 13.76
CA THR A 78 -10.71 -2.29 12.75
C THR A 78 -11.40 -3.56 12.29
N HIS A 79 -12.46 -4.03 12.97
CA HIS A 79 -13.13 -5.32 12.67
C HIS A 79 -13.40 -5.51 11.16
N SER A 80 -13.38 -6.74 10.67
CA SER A 80 -13.89 -7.08 9.34
C SER A 80 -15.39 -7.37 9.43
N LEU A 81 -16.04 -7.69 8.31
CA LEU A 81 -17.47 -8.05 8.30
C LEU A 81 -17.74 -9.37 9.03
N ASN A 82 -16.77 -10.29 9.04
CA ASN A 82 -16.92 -11.64 9.60
C ASN A 82 -16.06 -11.91 10.85
N SER A 83 -15.28 -10.93 11.34
CA SER A 83 -14.44 -11.09 12.53
C SER A 83 -14.21 -9.78 13.28
N TRP A 84 -14.21 -9.85 14.61
CA TRP A 84 -13.74 -8.75 15.48
C TRP A 84 -12.25 -8.47 15.33
N ILE A 85 -11.48 -9.49 14.97
CA ILE A 85 -10.04 -9.43 14.71
C ILE A 85 -9.84 -9.51 13.19
N THR A 86 -9.63 -8.35 12.60
CA THR A 86 -9.37 -8.20 11.16
C THR A 86 -7.98 -8.71 10.81
N ASP A 87 -7.82 -9.23 9.60
CA ASP A 87 -6.52 -9.40 8.98
C ASP A 87 -6.18 -8.20 8.06
N SER A 88 -4.97 -8.20 7.49
CA SER A 88 -4.50 -7.07 6.67
C SER A 88 -5.35 -6.78 5.43
N GLY A 89 -6.08 -7.76 4.86
CA GLY A 89 -6.88 -7.60 3.64
C GLY A 89 -8.05 -6.60 3.82
N PRO A 90 -9.11 -6.92 4.56
CA PRO A 90 -10.18 -5.97 4.88
C PRO A 90 -9.68 -4.74 5.65
N GLY A 91 -8.65 -4.88 6.50
CA GLY A 91 -8.05 -3.75 7.20
C GLY A 91 -7.50 -2.67 6.26
N ALA A 92 -6.76 -3.08 5.22
CA ALA A 92 -6.24 -2.16 4.22
C ALA A 92 -7.27 -1.78 3.15
N SER A 93 -8.22 -2.67 2.83
CA SER A 93 -9.34 -2.38 1.90
C SER A 93 -10.20 -1.21 2.37
N ALA A 94 -10.42 -1.06 3.67
CA ALA A 94 -11.13 0.09 4.22
C ALA A 94 -10.42 1.42 3.95
N TYR A 95 -9.08 1.42 3.94
CA TYR A 95 -8.29 2.61 3.57
C TYR A 95 -8.24 2.80 2.05
N ALA A 96 -8.16 1.72 1.28
CA ALA A 96 -8.06 1.76 -0.17
C ALA A 96 -9.36 2.18 -0.83
N CYS A 97 -10.50 1.65 -0.38
CA CYS A 97 -11.79 1.80 -1.05
C CYS A 97 -12.80 2.65 -0.24
N GLY A 98 -12.45 3.10 0.96
CA GLY A 98 -13.36 3.81 1.85
C GLY A 98 -14.45 2.90 2.45
N LYS A 99 -15.66 3.44 2.68
CA LYS A 99 -16.77 2.72 3.34
C LYS A 99 -17.11 1.36 2.67
N PRO A 100 -17.14 1.23 1.33
CA PRO A 100 -17.34 -0.05 0.68
C PRO A 100 -16.24 -1.08 0.98
N GLY A 101 -15.03 -0.65 1.34
CA GLY A 101 -13.89 -1.51 1.66
C GLY A 101 -13.98 -2.24 3.00
N LYS A 102 -15.11 -2.15 3.71
CA LYS A 102 -15.40 -3.01 4.86
C LYS A 102 -15.79 -4.40 4.35
N LEU A 103 -14.85 -5.34 4.38
CA LEU A 103 -14.99 -6.67 3.77
C LEU A 103 -14.78 -7.80 4.78
N ASP A 104 -15.03 -9.03 4.34
CA ASP A 104 -14.66 -10.26 5.04
C ASP A 104 -13.13 -10.38 5.14
N ASN A 105 -12.66 -11.10 6.16
CA ASN A 105 -11.25 -11.52 6.22
C ASN A 105 -10.82 -12.21 4.92
N GLU A 106 -9.53 -12.12 4.63
CA GLU A 106 -8.87 -12.70 3.46
C GLU A 106 -9.15 -11.98 2.13
N ALA A 107 -10.22 -11.19 2.03
CA ALA A 107 -10.55 -10.46 0.81
C ALA A 107 -9.62 -9.26 0.57
N ILE A 108 -9.32 -9.01 -0.70
CA ILE A 108 -8.51 -7.90 -1.20
C ILE A 108 -9.41 -7.05 -2.11
N SER A 109 -9.95 -5.94 -1.58
CA SER A 109 -10.77 -4.97 -2.33
C SER A 109 -11.85 -5.60 -3.22
N PHE A 110 -12.41 -6.72 -2.74
CA PHE A 110 -13.38 -7.55 -3.45
C PHE A 110 -14.47 -7.99 -2.49
N ASN A 111 -15.73 -7.73 -2.83
CA ASN A 111 -16.86 -8.14 -2.03
C ASN A 111 -17.23 -9.59 -2.35
N VAL A 112 -16.86 -10.51 -1.46
CA VAL A 112 -17.15 -11.95 -1.61
C VAL A 112 -18.65 -12.27 -1.59
N GLY A 113 -19.48 -11.44 -0.95
CA GLY A 113 -20.92 -11.63 -0.91
C GLY A 113 -21.64 -11.23 -2.20
N THR A 114 -21.14 -10.22 -2.91
CA THR A 114 -21.73 -9.75 -4.18
C THR A 114 -20.95 -10.18 -5.42
N GLY A 115 -19.72 -10.67 -5.27
CA GLY A 115 -18.81 -10.98 -6.37
C GLY A 115 -18.24 -9.76 -7.08
N GLN A 116 -18.29 -8.57 -6.45
CA GLN A 116 -17.92 -7.31 -7.09
C GLN A 116 -16.56 -6.79 -6.60
N SER A 117 -15.70 -6.42 -7.55
CA SER A 117 -14.52 -5.58 -7.30
C SER A 117 -14.94 -4.20 -6.77
N ILE A 118 -14.16 -3.65 -5.85
CA ILE A 118 -14.41 -2.32 -5.28
C ILE A 118 -13.28 -1.39 -5.68
N GLU A 119 -13.64 -0.33 -6.40
CA GLU A 119 -12.69 0.70 -6.84
C GLU A 119 -11.88 1.27 -5.66
N THR A 120 -10.57 1.35 -5.87
CA THR A 120 -9.56 1.83 -4.93
C THR A 120 -9.21 3.29 -5.19
N ILE A 121 -8.61 3.94 -4.20
CA ILE A 121 -8.11 5.31 -4.30
C ILE A 121 -7.04 5.47 -5.37
N LEU A 122 -6.23 4.45 -5.65
CA LEU A 122 -5.26 4.52 -6.74
C LEU A 122 -5.94 4.47 -8.11
N GLU A 123 -7.03 3.73 -8.25
CA GLU A 123 -7.83 3.74 -9.47
C GLU A 123 -8.47 5.09 -9.72
N MET A 124 -9.13 5.63 -8.69
CA MET A 124 -9.72 6.97 -8.75
C MET A 124 -8.66 8.02 -9.11
N ALA A 125 -7.49 8.00 -8.44
CA ALA A 125 -6.42 8.96 -8.71
C ALA A 125 -5.87 8.84 -10.15
N LYS A 126 -5.69 7.63 -10.67
CA LYS A 126 -5.18 7.45 -12.04
C LYS A 126 -6.18 7.89 -13.10
N LYS A 127 -7.48 7.65 -12.90
CA LYS A 127 -8.56 8.16 -13.77
C LYS A 127 -8.57 9.68 -13.85
N GLU A 128 -8.19 10.34 -12.76
CA GLU A 128 -8.01 11.80 -12.68
C GLU A 128 -6.63 12.28 -13.20
N GLY A 129 -5.80 11.38 -13.75
CA GLY A 129 -4.50 11.71 -14.35
C GLY A 129 -3.33 11.85 -13.38
N TYR A 130 -3.49 11.43 -12.11
CA TYR A 130 -2.38 11.41 -11.16
C TYR A 130 -1.47 10.20 -11.36
N ALA A 131 -0.19 10.38 -11.05
CA ALA A 131 0.73 9.26 -10.86
C ALA A 131 0.41 8.54 -9.53
N VAL A 132 0.48 7.21 -9.53
CA VAL A 132 0.16 6.37 -8.37
C VAL A 132 1.27 5.38 -8.09
N GLY A 133 1.47 5.02 -6.82
CA GLY A 133 2.56 4.13 -6.45
C GLY A 133 2.33 3.34 -5.16
N LEU A 134 2.99 2.19 -5.09
CA LEU A 134 3.05 1.29 -3.95
C LEU A 134 4.50 1.12 -3.52
N VAL A 135 4.76 1.33 -2.23
CA VAL A 135 6.07 1.09 -1.62
C VAL A 135 5.85 0.27 -0.36
N THR A 136 6.50 -0.89 -0.27
CA THR A 136 6.36 -1.81 0.86
C THR A 136 7.67 -2.51 1.21
N THR A 137 7.82 -2.89 2.47
CA THR A 137 8.87 -3.81 2.92
C THR A 137 8.48 -5.29 2.78
N THR A 138 7.21 -5.57 2.46
CA THR A 138 6.70 -6.93 2.22
C THR A 138 6.82 -7.29 0.74
N ARG A 139 6.20 -8.40 0.33
CA ARG A 139 5.93 -8.66 -1.09
C ARG A 139 4.91 -7.63 -1.58
N VAL A 140 5.09 -7.10 -2.79
CA VAL A 140 4.13 -6.15 -3.39
C VAL A 140 2.76 -6.79 -3.63
N THR A 141 2.71 -8.11 -3.64
CA THR A 141 1.53 -8.98 -3.72
C THR A 141 0.94 -9.35 -2.36
N HIS A 142 1.58 -8.98 -1.24
CA HIS A 142 1.03 -9.19 0.10
C HIS A 142 -0.25 -8.36 0.28
N ALA A 143 -1.14 -8.75 1.19
CA ALA A 143 -2.46 -8.15 1.32
C ALA A 143 -2.47 -6.60 1.38
N THR A 144 -1.68 -5.99 2.27
CA THR A 144 -1.70 -4.53 2.47
C THR A 144 -1.42 -3.72 1.19
N PRO A 145 -0.33 -3.97 0.42
CA PRO A 145 -0.16 -3.31 -0.88
C PRO A 145 -1.18 -3.80 -1.92
N ALA A 146 -1.53 -5.09 -1.92
CA ALA A 146 -2.47 -5.67 -2.89
C ALA A 146 -3.84 -5.01 -2.91
N THR A 147 -4.37 -4.58 -1.76
CA THR A 147 -5.69 -3.92 -1.67
C THR A 147 -5.75 -2.60 -2.42
N PHE A 148 -4.63 -1.96 -2.71
CA PHE A 148 -4.60 -0.72 -3.49
C PHE A 148 -4.45 -0.95 -5.00
N GLY A 149 -4.06 -2.16 -5.39
CA GLY A 149 -3.66 -2.46 -6.77
C GLY A 149 -4.43 -3.59 -7.43
N SER A 150 -5.23 -4.36 -6.69
CA SER A 150 -5.87 -5.58 -7.18
C SER A 150 -7.20 -5.87 -6.47
N HIS A 151 -8.00 -6.74 -7.07
CA HIS A 151 -9.25 -7.24 -6.50
C HIS A 151 -9.23 -8.77 -6.51
N ILE A 152 -9.20 -9.41 -5.35
CA ILE A 152 -9.08 -10.87 -5.21
C ILE A 152 -9.85 -11.32 -3.97
N TRP A 153 -10.59 -12.43 -4.05
CA TRP A 153 -11.38 -12.95 -2.93
C TRP A 153 -10.54 -13.59 -1.82
N PHE A 154 -9.30 -14.02 -2.09
CA PHE A 154 -8.43 -14.70 -1.14
C PHE A 154 -6.97 -14.23 -1.25
N ARG A 155 -6.45 -13.57 -0.21
CA ARG A 155 -5.16 -12.87 -0.18
C ARG A 155 -3.92 -13.70 -0.49
N ASP A 156 -3.97 -15.02 -0.31
CA ASP A 156 -2.81 -15.90 -0.57
C ASP A 156 -2.65 -16.23 -2.06
N LEU A 157 -3.58 -15.78 -2.91
CA LEU A 157 -3.52 -15.85 -4.37
C LEU A 157 -2.54 -14.80 -4.95
N GLU A 158 -1.32 -14.73 -4.40
CA GLU A 158 -0.32 -13.68 -4.69
C GLU A 158 0.14 -13.65 -6.16
N ASP A 159 0.20 -14.80 -6.84
CA ASP A 159 0.52 -14.84 -8.27
C ASP A 159 -0.62 -14.23 -9.12
N TYR A 160 -1.87 -14.38 -8.70
CA TYR A 160 -3.01 -13.78 -9.39
C TYR A 160 -3.09 -12.27 -9.13
N ILE A 161 -2.67 -11.82 -7.94
CA ILE A 161 -2.44 -10.42 -7.64
C ILE A 161 -1.35 -9.85 -8.58
N ALA A 162 -0.22 -10.56 -8.73
CA ALA A 162 0.84 -10.17 -9.64
C ALA A 162 0.35 -10.08 -11.09
N ALA A 163 -0.46 -11.04 -11.53
CA ALA A 163 -1.05 -11.04 -12.86
C ALA A 163 -1.91 -9.80 -13.12
N GLN A 164 -2.66 -9.29 -12.13
CA GLN A 164 -3.42 -8.04 -12.28
C GLN A 164 -2.52 -6.81 -12.43
N TYR A 165 -1.34 -6.78 -11.81
CA TYR A 165 -0.41 -5.65 -11.95
C TYR A 165 0.18 -5.54 -13.35
N ILE A 166 0.35 -6.67 -14.06
CA ILE A 166 1.02 -6.72 -15.38
C ILE A 166 0.05 -6.90 -16.55
N SER A 167 -1.23 -7.18 -16.28
CA SER A 167 -2.23 -7.37 -17.33
C SER A 167 -2.84 -6.03 -17.72
N SER A 168 -2.79 -5.69 -19.00
CA SER A 168 -3.44 -4.50 -19.55
C SER A 168 -4.87 -4.75 -20.05
N SER A 169 -5.32 -6.01 -20.03
CA SER A 169 -6.66 -6.40 -20.49
C SER A 169 -7.19 -7.63 -19.78
N GLN A 170 -8.53 -7.78 -19.78
CA GLN A 170 -9.22 -8.97 -19.26
C GLN A 170 -8.77 -10.26 -19.93
N SER A 171 -8.51 -10.23 -21.25
CA SER A 171 -8.05 -11.38 -22.02
C SER A 171 -6.64 -11.81 -21.62
N GLN A 172 -5.72 -10.85 -21.42
CA GLN A 172 -4.37 -11.15 -20.93
C GLN A 172 -4.41 -11.73 -19.51
N TYR A 173 -5.23 -11.14 -18.64
CA TYR A 173 -5.41 -11.65 -17.27
C TYR A 173 -6.00 -13.07 -17.28
N GLN A 174 -7.03 -13.33 -18.08
CA GLN A 174 -7.61 -14.66 -18.26
C GLN A 174 -6.63 -15.66 -18.85
N ALA A 175 -5.77 -15.25 -19.80
CA ALA A 175 -4.77 -16.13 -20.39
C ALA A 175 -3.70 -16.56 -19.35
N ILE A 176 -3.29 -15.65 -18.47
CA ILE A 176 -2.38 -15.95 -17.36
C ILE A 176 -3.09 -16.82 -16.33
N PHE A 177 -4.35 -16.53 -16.03
CA PHE A 177 -5.14 -17.26 -15.03
C PHE A 177 -5.48 -18.69 -15.45
N ASN A 178 -5.96 -18.88 -16.68
CA ASN A 178 -6.43 -20.17 -17.19
C ASN A 178 -5.31 -21.10 -17.67
N ASN A 179 -4.05 -20.66 -17.61
CA ASN A 179 -2.94 -21.49 -18.03
C ASN A 179 -2.68 -22.59 -16.96
N PRO A 180 -2.76 -23.89 -17.31
CA PRO A 180 -2.56 -24.98 -16.36
C PRO A 180 -1.16 -24.98 -15.70
N ALA A 181 -0.15 -24.37 -16.33
CA ALA A 181 1.18 -24.20 -15.74
C ALA A 181 1.20 -23.12 -14.64
N SER A 182 0.28 -22.16 -14.68
CA SER A 182 0.08 -21.11 -13.68
C SER A 182 -1.03 -21.43 -12.67
N LEU A 183 -1.74 -22.56 -12.78
CA LEU A 183 -2.63 -23.02 -11.71
C LEU A 183 -1.83 -23.22 -10.41
N ILE A 184 -2.31 -22.61 -9.32
CA ILE A 184 -1.59 -22.55 -8.03
C ILE A 184 -2.43 -23.21 -6.96
N ALA A 185 -1.94 -24.29 -6.34
CA ALA A 185 -2.59 -24.88 -5.18
C ALA A 185 -2.62 -23.84 -4.01
N PRO A 186 -3.74 -23.70 -3.28
CA PRO A 186 -4.95 -24.52 -3.28
C PRO A 186 -6.09 -23.96 -4.17
N TYR A 187 -5.82 -23.71 -5.45
CA TYR A 187 -6.83 -23.32 -6.43
C TYR A 187 -7.95 -24.36 -6.53
N ASN A 188 -9.17 -23.91 -6.26
CA ASN A 188 -10.39 -24.70 -6.34
C ASN A 188 -11.29 -24.10 -7.43
N VAL A 189 -11.40 -24.80 -8.55
CA VAL A 189 -12.24 -24.42 -9.71
C VAL A 189 -13.71 -24.12 -9.36
N ALA A 190 -14.27 -24.65 -8.28
CA ALA A 190 -15.65 -24.39 -7.87
C ALA A 190 -15.82 -23.09 -7.07
N ARG A 191 -14.75 -22.59 -6.46
CA ARG A 191 -14.73 -21.35 -5.65
C ARG A 191 -14.07 -20.20 -6.39
N ASP A 192 -13.04 -20.51 -7.18
CA ASP A 192 -12.06 -19.56 -7.69
C ASP A 192 -12.34 -19.15 -9.16
N TRP A 193 -13.39 -19.67 -9.81
CA TRP A 193 -13.66 -19.39 -11.23
C TRP A 193 -14.26 -18.01 -11.52
N GLN A 194 -14.77 -17.30 -10.50
CA GLN A 194 -15.21 -15.91 -10.67
C GLN A 194 -14.02 -14.97 -10.57
N LEU A 195 -13.17 -15.02 -11.61
CA LEU A 195 -12.17 -14.01 -11.91
C LEU A 195 -12.79 -12.61 -11.76
N PRO A 196 -12.33 -11.79 -10.80
CA PRO A 196 -12.79 -10.43 -10.71
C PRO A 196 -12.38 -9.73 -12.00
N THR A 197 -13.21 -8.81 -12.48
CA THR A 197 -12.82 -7.94 -13.58
C THR A 197 -11.49 -7.27 -13.18
N PRO A 198 -10.42 -7.43 -13.97
CA PRO A 198 -9.18 -6.77 -13.67
C PRO A 198 -9.40 -5.26 -13.77
N LYS A 199 -8.49 -4.57 -13.12
CA LYS A 199 -8.43 -3.13 -13.07
C LYS A 199 -8.56 -2.52 -14.47
N ASP A 200 -9.61 -1.76 -14.71
CA ASP A 200 -9.77 -1.04 -15.98
C ASP A 200 -8.72 0.07 -16.06
N SER A 201 -7.63 -0.17 -16.81
CA SER A 201 -6.69 0.87 -17.27
C SER A 201 -5.89 1.60 -16.18
N VAL A 202 -5.67 0.99 -15.01
CA VAL A 202 -4.90 1.63 -13.93
C VAL A 202 -3.57 0.93 -13.73
N GLU A 203 -2.63 1.26 -14.61
CA GLU A 203 -1.22 0.96 -14.42
C GLU A 203 -0.69 1.70 -13.18
N ILE A 204 0.10 1.00 -12.37
CA ILE A 204 0.76 1.59 -11.21
C ILE A 204 2.14 2.09 -11.66
N ASP A 205 2.39 3.39 -11.54
CA ASP A 205 3.61 4.02 -12.06
C ASP A 205 4.86 3.61 -11.27
N VAL A 206 4.71 3.36 -9.97
CA VAL A 206 5.81 2.98 -9.08
C VAL A 206 5.40 1.77 -8.23
N ILE A 207 6.13 0.66 -8.34
CA ILE A 207 5.94 -0.52 -7.49
C ILE A 207 7.29 -0.91 -6.87
N LEU A 208 7.44 -0.70 -5.57
CA LEU A 208 8.65 -1.04 -4.80
C LEU A 208 8.32 -2.03 -3.69
N GLY A 209 9.03 -3.15 -3.67
CA GLY A 209 8.95 -4.14 -2.59
C GLY A 209 9.55 -5.47 -2.99
N GLY A 210 9.32 -6.50 -2.18
CA GLY A 210 9.72 -7.87 -2.48
C GLY A 210 8.70 -8.60 -3.37
N GLY A 211 8.86 -9.92 -3.48
CA GLY A 211 7.87 -10.79 -4.14
C GLY A 211 8.13 -11.05 -5.62
N ALA A 212 9.32 -10.74 -6.14
CA ALA A 212 9.70 -10.96 -7.54
C ALA A 212 9.36 -12.36 -8.07
N ARG A 213 9.42 -13.40 -7.22
CA ARG A 213 9.04 -14.77 -7.58
C ARG A 213 7.63 -14.90 -8.19
N HIS A 214 6.69 -14.01 -7.83
CA HIS A 214 5.31 -14.02 -8.30
C HIS A 214 5.16 -13.41 -9.71
N PHE A 215 6.22 -12.77 -10.21
CA PHE A 215 6.28 -12.13 -11.54
C PHE A 215 7.16 -12.92 -12.52
N LEU A 216 7.75 -14.04 -12.08
CA LEU A 216 8.68 -14.83 -12.85
C LEU A 216 8.08 -16.21 -13.18
N PRO A 217 8.42 -16.80 -14.34
CA PRO A 217 8.03 -18.18 -14.63
C PRO A 217 8.49 -19.14 -13.53
N LYS A 218 7.72 -20.20 -13.24
CA LYS A 218 8.13 -21.24 -12.26
C LYS A 218 9.44 -21.94 -12.65
N SER A 219 9.81 -21.92 -13.93
CA SER A 219 11.08 -22.44 -14.46
C SER A 219 12.24 -21.45 -14.35
N PHE A 220 11.99 -20.22 -13.90
CA PHE A 220 12.99 -19.18 -13.75
C PHE A 220 13.87 -19.49 -12.55
N ASN A 221 15.02 -20.11 -12.82
CA ASN A 221 15.99 -20.53 -11.82
C ASN A 221 17.23 -19.65 -11.81
N ASP A 222 17.17 -18.48 -12.46
CA ASP A 222 18.35 -17.64 -12.62
C ASP A 222 18.58 -16.80 -11.37
N THR A 223 19.81 -16.92 -10.90
CA THR A 223 20.30 -16.34 -9.66
C THR A 223 20.77 -14.92 -9.96
N ILE A 224 20.35 -13.91 -9.17
CA ILE A 224 21.00 -12.60 -9.28
C ILE A 224 22.47 -12.78 -8.97
N LYS A 225 23.32 -12.37 -9.90
CA LYS A 225 24.76 -12.39 -9.74
C LYS A 225 25.27 -10.97 -9.59
N ASN A 226 26.28 -10.76 -8.73
CA ASN A 226 27.00 -9.49 -8.66
C ASN A 226 27.81 -9.27 -9.95
N ALA A 227 28.49 -8.13 -10.06
CA ALA A 227 29.35 -7.80 -11.20
C ALA A 227 30.47 -8.84 -11.46
N ALA A 228 30.82 -9.66 -10.47
CA ALA A 228 31.77 -10.75 -10.57
C ALA A 228 31.13 -12.12 -10.92
N GLY A 229 29.84 -12.16 -11.24
CA GLY A 229 29.12 -13.39 -11.60
C GLY A 229 28.74 -14.28 -10.41
N ILE A 230 28.90 -13.81 -9.18
CA ILE A 230 28.62 -14.58 -7.95
C ILE A 230 27.18 -14.37 -7.52
N ALA A 231 26.48 -15.47 -7.26
CA ALA A 231 25.16 -15.49 -6.67
C ALA A 231 25.07 -14.63 -5.42
N ILE A 232 24.21 -13.60 -5.47
CA ILE A 232 23.91 -12.79 -4.30
C ILE A 232 22.87 -13.56 -3.49
N THR A 233 23.27 -14.02 -2.31
CA THR A 233 22.40 -14.67 -1.34
C THR A 233 22.13 -13.71 -0.18
N ASP A 234 20.92 -13.77 0.37
CA ASP A 234 20.63 -13.10 1.63
C ASP A 234 21.32 -13.77 2.82
N ALA A 235 21.26 -13.16 4.00
CA ALA A 235 21.83 -13.71 5.24
C ALA A 235 21.22 -15.05 5.68
N SER A 236 20.09 -15.47 5.06
CA SER A 236 19.49 -16.79 5.25
C SER A 236 19.90 -17.81 4.17
N GLY A 237 20.83 -17.45 3.28
CA GLY A 237 21.33 -18.30 2.20
C GLY A 237 20.41 -18.39 0.99
N ARG A 238 19.33 -17.58 0.91
CA ARG A 238 18.41 -17.60 -0.22
C ARG A 238 18.96 -16.73 -1.35
N THR A 239 19.00 -17.32 -2.53
CA THR A 239 19.34 -16.62 -3.77
C THR A 239 18.37 -15.47 -4.04
N LEU A 240 18.88 -14.26 -4.18
CA LEU A 240 18.07 -13.13 -4.63
C LEU A 240 17.63 -13.39 -6.08
N SER A 241 16.36 -13.14 -6.39
CA SER A 241 15.79 -13.09 -7.75
C SER A 241 15.24 -11.67 -7.97
N GLY A 242 15.63 -11.00 -9.06
CA GLY A 242 15.40 -9.56 -9.24
C GLY A 242 16.46 -8.85 -10.09
N GLN A 243 16.21 -7.61 -10.49
CA GLN A 243 17.14 -6.82 -11.32
C GLN A 243 18.27 -6.22 -10.47
N THR A 244 19.38 -5.79 -11.08
CA THR A 244 20.43 -5.04 -10.37
C THR A 244 19.89 -3.70 -9.87
N ALA A 245 20.52 -3.10 -8.86
CA ALA A 245 20.13 -1.78 -8.37
C ALA A 245 20.14 -0.71 -9.49
N GLU A 246 21.11 -0.76 -10.41
CA GLU A 246 21.12 0.15 -11.56
C GLU A 246 20.02 -0.17 -12.58
N ALA A 247 19.72 -1.44 -12.85
CA ALA A 247 18.64 -1.79 -13.75
C ALA A 247 17.28 -1.33 -13.20
N PHE A 248 17.11 -1.44 -11.88
CA PHE A 248 15.95 -0.91 -11.18
C PHE A 248 15.93 0.64 -11.20
N LEU A 249 17.05 1.32 -10.90
CA LEU A 249 17.12 2.78 -10.93
C LEU A 249 16.81 3.32 -12.34
N ASN A 250 17.38 2.69 -13.37
CA ASN A 250 17.10 3.03 -14.77
C ASN A 250 15.63 2.80 -15.14
N SER A 251 15.00 1.75 -14.61
CA SER A 251 13.60 1.47 -14.91
C SER A 251 12.65 2.47 -14.25
N VAL A 252 13.00 3.09 -13.12
CA VAL A 252 12.15 4.09 -12.42
C VAL A 252 12.59 5.55 -12.61
N ALA A 253 13.74 5.81 -13.25
CA ALA A 253 14.29 7.17 -13.41
C ALA A 253 13.35 8.12 -14.17
N HIS A 254 12.52 7.58 -15.06
CA HIS A 254 11.53 8.37 -15.82
C HIS A 254 10.47 9.03 -14.92
N ALA A 255 10.21 8.48 -13.73
CA ALA A 255 9.25 9.01 -12.76
C ALA A 255 9.78 10.18 -11.92
N LYS A 256 11.06 10.56 -12.08
CA LYS A 256 11.75 11.61 -11.28
C LYS A 256 11.50 11.47 -9.76
N PRO A 257 11.75 10.29 -9.16
CA PRO A 257 11.48 10.08 -7.76
C PRO A 257 12.35 10.97 -6.87
N LEU A 258 11.76 11.52 -5.80
CA LEU A 258 12.49 12.34 -4.82
C LEU A 258 13.50 11.51 -4.00
N SER A 259 13.21 10.24 -3.76
CA SER A 259 14.15 9.25 -3.23
C SER A 259 13.72 7.83 -3.59
N ILE A 260 14.68 6.91 -3.57
CA ILE A 260 14.46 5.48 -3.77
C ILE A 260 15.07 4.74 -2.58
N GLY A 261 14.28 3.92 -1.92
CA GLY A 261 14.74 3.02 -0.87
C GLY A 261 14.78 1.59 -1.37
N PHE A 262 15.94 0.94 -1.31
CA PHE A 262 16.05 -0.50 -1.53
C PHE A 262 15.67 -1.23 -0.25
N ASN A 263 14.67 -2.10 -0.32
CA ASN A 263 14.48 -3.13 0.68
C ASN A 263 15.35 -4.33 0.29
N CYS A 264 16.49 -4.51 0.96
CA CYS A 264 17.26 -5.74 0.84
C CYS A 264 17.30 -6.45 2.20
N ALA A 265 17.39 -7.77 2.16
CA ALA A 265 17.56 -8.66 3.32
C ALA A 265 18.93 -8.50 4.03
N LEU A 266 19.62 -7.40 3.76
CA LEU A 266 20.85 -6.95 4.40
C LEU A 266 20.48 -5.82 5.36
N GLY A 267 20.92 -5.90 6.60
CA GLY A 267 20.62 -4.90 7.62
C GLY A 267 21.12 -3.50 7.24
N ALA A 268 20.68 -2.49 7.98
CA ALA A 268 21.05 -1.09 7.73
C ALA A 268 22.58 -0.85 7.72
N LYS A 269 23.35 -1.73 8.37
CA LYS A 269 24.81 -1.67 8.41
C LYS A 269 25.43 -2.14 7.10
N GLU A 270 24.91 -3.22 6.53
CA GLU A 270 25.37 -3.84 5.30
C GLU A 270 24.93 -3.06 4.05
N MET A 271 23.85 -2.28 4.14
CA MET A 271 23.38 -1.39 3.06
C MET A 271 24.19 -0.09 2.91
N ARG A 272 24.91 0.31 3.95
CA ARG A 272 25.61 1.61 4.04
C ARG A 272 26.62 1.90 2.90
N PRO A 273 27.36 0.92 2.36
CA PRO A 273 28.28 1.15 1.23
C PRO A 273 27.58 1.42 -0.11
N HIS A 274 26.28 1.15 -0.21
CA HIS A 274 25.49 1.24 -1.45
C HIS A 274 24.50 2.41 -1.45
N ILE A 275 24.57 3.27 -0.43
CA ILE A 275 23.80 4.51 -0.33
C ILE A 275 24.71 5.62 -0.85
N GLU A 276 24.35 6.23 -1.98
CA GLU A 276 24.87 7.53 -2.42
C GLU A 276 24.11 8.67 -1.73
#